data_AF-A0A6A5HC71-F1
#
_entry.id   AF-A0A6A5HC71-F1
#
_cell.length_a   1.000
_cell.length_b   1.000
_cell.length_c   1.000
_cell.angle_alpha   90.00
_cell.angle_beta   90.00
_cell.angle_gamma   90.00
#
_symmetry.space_group_name_H-M   'P 1'
#
loop_
_entity.id
_entity.type
_entity.pdbx_description
1 polymer ?
#
loop_
_entity_poly.entity_id
_entity_poly.type
_entity_poly.pdbx_seq_one_letter_code
_entity_poly.pdbx_strand_id
1 'polypeptide(L)'
;MTSRITPDALRKISSDYILEKFRQQSELKDDHLIGMGQFLDENAEIDLIRVLFNNSNNLLRMYGSPEEHMKNVRVFRNFTMSYKYFGTKPTIPLYTTLLMYKSVKNDIYMAKPDFFVILEYIALDKHPFLPYLAENLSVYNAFVALFIKTKIEIVSKTLEFARFDGSAVEEIKREFLAVNEFCDPESPKFSPNNIPKKITSGSIPEFYKKAKELLPGVTEVGCGSDTLFHRLKFVYSGIPDALRADLFNALLFVFETLVKCLNDIIKKHSELFLPADMTKSPIVVRLFYGGESKFVMKSEFLKAIDSNSNYMERVDYGYETIDMKEVFEKYKDHIDRIEFIPTPILRTKHKAVPVRLVENEEFCVLAVDALFELLREIIFGIKLFQYVEEWPLSLFQQIHSVFDSNLNNQYLINLRVFNDLKKSINAAYSSSLSPPPKDVRNAKKMDSLSKISRMS
;
A
#
# COMPACT_ATOMS: atom_id res chain seq x y z
N MET A 1 -1.75 15.00 8.06
CA MET A 1 -2.82 13.98 7.92
C MET A 1 -2.35 12.72 8.61
N THR A 2 -3.09 12.21 9.60
CA THR A 2 -2.81 10.91 10.24
C THR A 2 -3.29 9.78 9.33
N SER A 3 -2.48 8.72 9.17
CA SER A 3 -2.85 7.60 8.29
C SER A 3 -4.00 6.81 8.93
N ARG A 4 -5.11 6.65 8.22
CA ARG A 4 -6.25 5.83 8.65
C ARG A 4 -6.07 4.41 8.12
N ILE A 5 -6.09 3.40 8.99
CA ILE A 5 -6.03 2.00 8.55
C ILE A 5 -7.19 1.20 9.11
N THR A 6 -7.73 0.30 8.31
CA THR A 6 -8.76 -0.64 8.76
C THR A 6 -8.10 -1.88 9.40
N PRO A 7 -8.78 -2.59 10.32
CA PRO A 7 -8.26 -3.82 10.90
C PRO A 7 -7.88 -4.87 9.85
N ASP A 8 -8.68 -4.99 8.79
CA ASP A 8 -8.48 -5.95 7.71
C ASP A 8 -7.21 -5.66 6.89
N ALA A 9 -6.95 -4.38 6.58
CA ALA A 9 -5.71 -3.97 5.92
C ALA A 9 -4.49 -4.18 6.82
N LEU A 10 -4.58 -3.80 8.10
CA LEU A 10 -3.47 -3.99 9.05
C LEU A 10 -3.12 -5.48 9.22
N ARG A 11 -4.13 -6.34 9.35
CA ARG A 11 -3.95 -7.80 9.39
C ARG A 11 -3.18 -8.30 8.16
N LYS A 12 -3.61 -7.90 6.96
CA LYS A 12 -2.98 -8.34 5.71
C LYS A 12 -1.53 -7.90 5.59
N ILE A 13 -1.27 -6.63 5.87
CA ILE A 13 0.09 -6.04 5.83
C ILE A 13 1.00 -6.70 6.87
N SER A 14 0.49 -6.95 8.07
CA SER A 14 1.27 -7.59 9.15
C SER A 14 1.62 -9.04 8.79
N SER A 15 0.69 -9.77 8.16
CA SER A 15 0.95 -11.10 7.61
C SER A 15 2.04 -11.05 6.52
N ASP A 16 2.02 -10.04 5.65
CA ASP A 16 3.05 -9.88 4.62
C ASP A 16 4.41 -9.45 5.17
N TYR A 17 4.45 -8.85 6.37
CA TYR A 17 5.67 -8.46 7.04
C TYR A 17 6.42 -9.64 7.68
N ILE A 18 5.71 -10.70 8.08
CA ILE A 18 6.31 -11.87 8.74
C ILE A 18 6.67 -12.98 7.75
N LEU A 19 7.56 -13.89 8.19
CA LEU A 19 7.99 -15.08 7.45
C LEU A 19 6.78 -15.93 7.03
N GLU A 20 6.86 -16.54 5.85
CA GLU A 20 5.74 -17.28 5.25
C GLU A 20 5.29 -18.42 6.17
N LYS A 21 6.26 -19.15 6.74
CA LYS A 21 6.01 -20.23 7.70
C LYS A 21 5.28 -19.82 8.98
N PHE A 22 5.36 -18.55 9.38
CA PHE A 22 4.75 -18.08 10.63
C PHE A 22 3.32 -17.57 10.45
N ARG A 23 2.88 -17.35 9.20
CA ARG A 23 1.58 -16.76 8.88
C ARG A 23 0.42 -17.63 9.34
N GLN A 24 0.44 -18.92 9.00
CA GLN A 24 -0.62 -19.89 9.36
C GLN A 24 -0.81 -20.04 10.88
N GLN A 25 0.28 -19.87 11.64
CA GLN A 25 0.29 -20.03 13.10
C GLN A 25 0.00 -18.71 13.82
N SER A 26 -0.12 -17.61 13.08
CA SER A 26 -0.37 -16.26 13.61
C SER A 26 -1.64 -15.69 12.97
N GLU A 27 -2.66 -16.49 12.69
CA GLU A 27 -3.86 -15.97 12.04
C GLU A 27 -4.75 -15.17 13.01
N LEU A 28 -5.12 -13.96 12.58
CA LEU A 28 -6.19 -13.17 13.19
C LEU A 28 -7.52 -13.63 12.56
N LYS A 29 -8.30 -14.40 13.32
CA LYS A 29 -9.66 -14.80 12.92
C LYS A 29 -10.60 -13.59 12.87
N ASP A 30 -11.64 -13.67 12.04
CA ASP A 30 -12.57 -12.56 11.79
C ASP A 30 -13.36 -12.13 13.05
N ASP A 31 -13.57 -13.06 13.99
CA ASP A 31 -14.19 -12.78 15.30
C ASP A 31 -13.39 -11.78 16.15
N HIS A 32 -12.06 -11.78 16.04
CA HIS A 32 -11.20 -10.80 16.72
C HIS A 32 -11.29 -9.39 16.14
N LEU A 33 -11.92 -9.23 14.97
CA LEU A 33 -12.14 -7.93 14.34
C LEU A 33 -13.53 -7.36 14.71
N ILE A 34 -14.41 -8.16 15.33
CA ILE A 34 -15.75 -7.75 15.73
C ILE A 34 -15.65 -6.68 16.83
N GLY A 35 -16.39 -5.58 16.66
CA GLY A 35 -16.43 -4.47 17.62
C GLY A 35 -15.25 -3.50 17.53
N MET A 36 -14.27 -3.77 16.66
CA MET A 36 -13.23 -2.78 16.36
C MET A 36 -13.78 -1.60 15.56
N GLY A 37 -13.26 -0.42 15.85
CA GLY A 37 -13.55 0.78 15.05
C GLY A 37 -13.18 0.56 13.58
N GLN A 38 -13.91 1.22 12.67
CA GLN A 38 -13.66 1.13 11.23
C GLN A 38 -12.22 1.53 10.87
N PHE A 39 -11.70 2.55 11.55
CA PHE A 39 -10.30 2.95 11.49
C PHE A 39 -9.68 2.77 12.87
N LEU A 40 -8.47 2.23 12.89
CA LEU A 40 -7.69 2.05 14.10
C LEU A 40 -6.95 3.34 14.44
N ASP A 41 -7.04 3.76 15.70
CA ASP A 41 -6.08 4.69 16.28
C ASP A 41 -4.76 3.97 16.64
N GLU A 42 -3.76 4.72 17.11
CA GLU A 42 -2.45 4.14 17.40
C GLU A 42 -2.46 3.04 18.46
N ASN A 43 -3.35 3.13 19.46
CA ASN A 43 -3.46 2.13 20.52
C ASN A 43 -4.15 0.87 19.99
N ALA A 44 -5.24 1.04 19.23
CA ALA A 44 -5.97 -0.06 18.62
C ALA A 44 -5.14 -0.82 17.58
N GLU A 45 -4.24 -0.12 16.85
CA GLU A 45 -3.23 -0.78 16.00
C GLU A 45 -2.32 -1.70 16.83
N ILE A 46 -1.78 -1.22 17.95
CA ILE A 46 -0.89 -2.01 18.82
C ILE A 46 -1.62 -3.19 19.45
N ASP A 47 -2.86 -3.00 19.90
CA ASP A 47 -3.66 -4.06 20.51
C ASP A 47 -3.95 -5.19 19.53
N LEU A 48 -4.25 -4.88 18.26
CA LEU A 48 -4.40 -5.90 17.21
C LEU A 48 -3.11 -6.71 17.02
N ILE A 49 -1.96 -6.03 16.98
CA ILE A 49 -0.64 -6.71 16.90
C ILE A 49 -0.38 -7.55 18.16
N ARG A 50 -0.82 -7.12 19.35
CA ARG A 50 -0.66 -7.89 20.58
C ARG A 50 -1.45 -9.21 20.52
N VAL A 51 -2.67 -9.18 19.97
CA VAL A 51 -3.45 -10.40 19.72
C VAL A 51 -2.72 -11.33 18.74
N LEU A 52 -2.18 -10.80 17.65
CA LEU A 52 -1.36 -11.54 16.69
C LEU A 52 -0.18 -12.25 17.38
N PHE A 53 0.53 -11.55 18.26
CA PHE A 53 1.67 -12.07 18.99
C PHE A 53 1.28 -13.18 19.98
N ASN A 54 0.18 -12.99 20.72
CA ASN A 54 -0.33 -13.97 21.67
C ASN A 54 -0.74 -15.28 20.99
N ASN A 55 -1.31 -15.19 19.78
CA ASN A 55 -1.72 -16.35 19.00
C ASN A 55 -0.54 -17.10 18.36
N SER A 56 0.60 -16.44 18.16
CA SER A 56 1.75 -16.99 17.42
C SER A 56 2.58 -18.06 18.14
N ASN A 57 2.16 -18.52 19.32
CA ASN A 57 2.95 -19.43 20.17
C ASN A 57 4.43 -19.02 20.28
N ASN A 58 4.69 -17.71 20.45
CA ASN A 58 6.02 -17.11 20.62
C ASN A 58 6.90 -16.99 19.36
N LEU A 59 6.41 -17.36 18.18
CA LEU A 59 7.18 -17.28 16.92
C LEU A 59 7.52 -15.84 16.54
N LEU A 60 6.64 -14.89 16.87
CA LEU A 60 6.82 -13.48 16.50
C LEU A 60 7.80 -12.72 17.39
N ARG A 61 8.39 -13.35 18.41
CA ARG A 61 9.36 -12.70 19.32
C ARG A 61 10.60 -12.16 18.62
N MET A 62 11.02 -12.75 17.50
CA MET A 62 12.15 -12.25 16.72
C MET A 62 11.91 -10.84 16.15
N TYR A 63 10.65 -10.43 16.04
CA TYR A 63 10.22 -9.11 15.56
C TYR A 63 10.19 -8.03 16.65
N GLY A 64 10.58 -8.36 17.89
CA GLY A 64 10.59 -7.41 19.01
C GLY A 64 9.32 -7.46 19.85
N SER A 65 8.96 -6.32 20.46
CA SER A 65 7.66 -6.15 21.11
C SER A 65 6.56 -5.82 20.08
N PRO A 66 5.26 -5.93 20.43
CA PRO A 66 4.17 -5.46 19.56
C PRO A 66 4.34 -4.01 19.10
N GLU A 67 4.84 -3.12 19.97
CA GLU A 67 5.10 -1.72 19.69
C GLU A 67 6.26 -1.55 18.68
N GLU A 68 7.36 -2.29 18.87
CA GLU A 68 8.48 -2.31 17.92
C GLU A 68 8.05 -2.86 16.55
N HIS A 69 7.24 -3.92 16.55
CA HIS A 69 6.68 -4.51 15.34
C HIS A 69 5.80 -3.50 14.60
N MET A 70 4.87 -2.84 15.30
CA MET A 70 3.98 -1.85 14.70
C MET A 70 4.76 -0.67 14.12
N LYS A 71 5.80 -0.18 14.82
CA LYS A 71 6.69 0.86 14.30
C LYS A 71 7.31 0.45 12.96
N ASN A 72 7.78 -0.80 12.84
CA ASN A 72 8.31 -1.31 11.58
C ASN A 72 7.21 -1.47 10.51
N VAL A 73 6.04 -1.97 10.86
CA VAL A 73 4.91 -2.14 9.92
C VAL A 73 4.44 -0.80 9.35
N ARG A 74 4.43 0.28 10.14
CA ARG A 74 4.11 1.64 9.66
C ARG A 74 5.09 2.11 8.58
N VAL A 75 6.38 1.82 8.74
CA VAL A 75 7.39 2.13 7.70
C VAL A 75 7.21 1.21 6.49
N PHE A 76 7.04 -0.09 6.72
CA PHE A 76 6.90 -1.10 5.66
C PHE A 76 5.72 -0.83 4.73
N ARG A 77 4.60 -0.33 5.25
CA ARG A 77 3.37 -0.12 4.47
C ARG A 77 3.34 1.18 3.67
N ASN A 78 4.29 2.09 3.91
CA ASN A 78 4.24 3.47 3.45
C ASN A 78 5.08 3.69 2.19
N PHE A 79 4.57 3.23 1.06
CA PHE A 79 5.16 3.44 -0.27
C PHE A 79 4.05 3.59 -1.32
N THR A 80 4.38 4.20 -2.47
CA THR A 80 3.42 4.51 -3.52
C THR A 80 2.69 3.25 -4.00
N MET A 81 1.37 3.32 -4.03
CA MET A 81 0.47 2.21 -4.42
C MET A 81 0.61 0.93 -3.58
N SER A 82 0.99 1.04 -2.30
CA SER A 82 1.11 -0.12 -1.41
C SER A 82 -0.16 -0.95 -1.31
N TYR A 83 -1.34 -0.34 -1.44
CA TYR A 83 -2.63 -1.05 -1.46
C TYR A 83 -2.73 -2.11 -2.57
N LYS A 84 -2.07 -1.91 -3.73
CA LYS A 84 -1.96 -2.90 -4.81
C LYS A 84 -0.97 -4.00 -4.45
N TYR A 85 0.20 -3.63 -3.93
CA TYR A 85 1.23 -4.60 -3.49
C TYR A 85 0.66 -5.59 -2.48
N PHE A 86 0.01 -5.07 -1.43
CA PHE A 86 -0.61 -5.90 -0.40
C PHE A 86 -1.94 -6.51 -0.86
N GLY A 87 -2.44 -6.17 -2.05
CA GLY A 87 -3.75 -6.62 -2.54
C GLY A 87 -4.88 -6.36 -1.55
N THR A 88 -4.89 -5.20 -0.89
CA THR A 88 -5.98 -4.82 0.01
C THR A 88 -7.29 -4.65 -0.76
N LYS A 89 -8.42 -4.90 -0.10
CA LYS A 89 -9.71 -4.94 -0.77
C LYS A 89 -10.06 -3.57 -1.39
N PRO A 90 -10.73 -3.54 -2.57
CA PRO A 90 -11.08 -2.30 -3.26
C PRO A 90 -11.89 -1.31 -2.41
N THR A 91 -12.76 -1.81 -1.54
CA THR A 91 -13.61 -1.03 -0.62
C THR A 91 -12.89 -0.45 0.60
N ILE A 92 -11.62 -0.79 0.82
CA ILE A 92 -10.81 -0.26 1.93
C ILE A 92 -10.14 1.06 1.49
N PRO A 93 -10.31 2.17 2.24
CA PRO A 93 -9.60 3.42 1.97
C PRO A 93 -8.07 3.30 1.95
N LEU A 94 -7.40 4.25 1.31
CA LEU A 94 -5.95 4.37 1.33
C LEU A 94 -5.47 4.67 2.76
N TYR A 95 -4.35 4.04 3.13
CA TYR A 95 -3.77 4.09 4.47
C TYR A 95 -2.32 4.60 4.46
N THR A 96 -1.83 5.06 3.32
CA THR A 96 -0.51 5.66 3.20
C THR A 96 -0.52 7.09 3.71
N THR A 97 0.63 7.53 4.20
CA THR A 97 0.88 8.95 4.45
C THR A 97 1.41 9.61 3.18
N LEU A 98 1.42 10.95 3.14
CA LEU A 98 1.91 11.68 1.98
C LEU A 98 3.41 11.42 1.77
N LEU A 99 3.77 10.97 0.57
CA LEU A 99 5.14 10.69 0.15
C LEU A 99 5.65 11.86 -0.69
N MET A 100 6.46 12.72 -0.07
CA MET A 100 7.02 13.92 -0.69
C MET A 100 8.52 13.77 -0.90
N TYR A 101 9.00 14.18 -2.07
CA TYR A 101 10.40 14.10 -2.48
C TYR A 101 10.90 15.51 -2.78
N LYS A 102 11.93 15.94 -2.04
CA LYS A 102 12.59 17.22 -2.32
C LYS A 102 13.66 17.00 -3.38
N SER A 103 13.55 17.65 -4.53
CA SER A 103 14.51 17.54 -5.63
C SER A 103 15.86 18.16 -5.26
N VAL A 104 16.89 17.85 -6.06
CA VAL A 104 18.21 18.50 -5.95
C VAL A 104 18.12 20.02 -6.16
N LYS A 105 17.11 20.49 -6.89
CA LYS A 105 16.83 21.92 -7.12
C LYS A 105 15.90 22.55 -6.05
N ASN A 106 15.62 21.83 -4.96
CA ASN A 106 14.79 22.23 -3.82
C ASN A 106 13.26 22.30 -4.05
N ASP A 107 12.77 21.92 -5.23
CA ASP A 107 11.33 21.76 -5.47
C ASP A 107 10.79 20.51 -4.79
N ILE A 108 9.51 20.51 -4.41
CA ILE A 108 8.84 19.34 -3.82
C ILE A 108 8.05 18.62 -4.91
N TYR A 109 8.19 17.30 -4.97
CA TYR A 109 7.49 16.41 -5.90
C TYR A 109 6.74 15.32 -5.15
N MET A 110 5.63 14.86 -5.73
CA MET A 110 4.91 13.66 -5.32
C MET A 110 4.59 12.82 -6.55
N ALA A 111 4.49 11.50 -6.38
CA ALA A 111 3.96 10.66 -7.44
C ALA A 111 2.46 10.94 -7.62
N LYS A 112 1.98 11.00 -8.87
CA LYS A 112 0.56 11.30 -9.18
C LYS A 112 -0.45 10.43 -8.42
N PRO A 113 -0.26 9.10 -8.29
CA PRO A 113 -1.13 8.27 -7.46
C PRO A 113 -1.25 8.72 -6.00
N ASP A 114 -0.21 9.33 -5.42
CA ASP A 114 -0.18 9.71 -4.01
C ASP A 114 -0.96 11.01 -3.73
N PHE A 115 -1.28 11.81 -4.75
CA PHE A 115 -2.21 12.95 -4.60
C PHE A 115 -3.63 12.51 -4.29
N PHE A 116 -4.03 11.31 -4.71
CA PHE A 116 -5.37 10.78 -4.42
C PHE A 116 -5.58 10.49 -2.93
N VAL A 117 -4.50 10.32 -2.15
CA VAL A 117 -4.57 10.26 -0.68
C VAL A 117 -5.12 11.57 -0.10
N ILE A 118 -4.77 12.71 -0.70
CA ILE A 118 -5.29 14.03 -0.29
C ILE A 118 -6.78 14.14 -0.60
N LEU A 119 -7.19 13.78 -1.82
CA LEU A 119 -8.60 13.81 -2.22
C LEU A 119 -9.46 12.90 -1.36
N GLU A 120 -9.00 11.66 -1.12
CA GLU A 120 -9.73 10.73 -0.28
C GLU A 120 -9.79 11.22 1.17
N TYR A 121 -8.70 11.74 1.73
CA TYR A 121 -8.71 12.33 3.06
C TYR A 121 -9.74 13.47 3.18
N ILE A 122 -9.77 14.40 2.22
CA ILE A 122 -10.76 15.49 2.21
C ILE A 122 -12.17 14.93 2.14
N ALA A 123 -12.44 13.96 1.25
CA ALA A 123 -13.76 13.35 1.11
C ALA A 123 -14.22 12.57 2.33
N LEU A 124 -13.30 11.93 3.07
CA LEU A 124 -13.60 11.12 4.24
C LEU A 124 -13.55 11.89 5.57
N ASP A 125 -13.01 13.11 5.60
CA ASP A 125 -12.86 13.89 6.83
C ASP A 125 -13.66 15.20 6.81
N LYS A 126 -13.85 15.80 5.63
CA LYS A 126 -14.41 17.15 5.49
C LYS A 126 -15.78 17.18 4.83
N HIS A 127 -16.34 16.04 4.44
CA HIS A 127 -17.66 16.04 3.81
C HIS A 127 -18.75 16.46 4.81
N PRO A 128 -19.55 17.52 4.52
CA PRO A 128 -20.50 18.10 5.48
C PRO A 128 -21.59 17.13 5.96
N PHE A 129 -21.93 16.14 5.14
CA PHE A 129 -22.91 15.11 5.50
C PHE A 129 -22.40 14.05 6.51
N LEU A 130 -21.09 14.00 6.81
CA LEU A 130 -20.50 12.96 7.67
C LEU A 130 -21.12 12.86 9.08
N PRO A 131 -21.44 13.94 9.81
CA PRO A 131 -22.07 13.86 11.12
C PRO A 131 -23.42 13.15 11.11
N TYR A 132 -24.09 13.12 9.95
CA TYR A 132 -25.41 12.52 9.74
C TYR A 132 -25.34 11.09 9.18
N LEU A 133 -24.12 10.59 8.92
CA LEU A 133 -23.88 9.29 8.30
C LEU A 133 -23.61 8.16 9.31
N ALA A 134 -23.85 8.33 10.62
CA ALA A 134 -23.50 7.39 11.70
C ALA A 134 -23.33 5.90 11.28
N GLU A 135 -24.43 5.20 10.96
CA GLU A 135 -24.41 3.79 10.54
C GLU A 135 -24.04 3.58 9.05
N ASN A 136 -24.19 4.63 8.25
CA ASN A 136 -23.97 4.66 6.80
C ASN A 136 -22.50 4.92 6.41
N LEU A 137 -21.66 5.30 7.38
CA LEU A 137 -20.26 5.69 7.17
C LEU A 137 -19.45 4.56 6.51
N SER A 138 -19.78 3.30 6.83
CA SER A 138 -19.15 2.13 6.21
C SER A 138 -19.41 2.02 4.71
N VAL A 139 -20.63 2.38 4.27
CA VAL A 139 -21.05 2.35 2.87
C VAL A 139 -20.51 3.56 2.12
N TYR A 140 -20.55 4.74 2.74
CA TYR A 140 -19.95 5.96 2.18
C TYR A 140 -18.45 5.77 1.95
N ASN A 141 -17.70 5.32 2.96
CA ASN A 141 -16.25 5.13 2.84
C ASN A 141 -15.89 4.09 1.77
N ALA A 142 -16.66 3.00 1.68
CA ALA A 142 -16.47 1.99 0.63
C ALA A 142 -16.70 2.58 -0.77
N PHE A 143 -17.75 3.40 -0.94
CA PHE A 143 -18.01 4.08 -2.20
C PHE A 143 -16.88 5.04 -2.59
N VAL A 144 -16.40 5.87 -1.65
CA VAL A 144 -15.26 6.78 -1.88
C VAL A 144 -14.01 6.00 -2.27
N ALA A 145 -13.66 4.94 -1.53
CA ALA A 145 -12.48 4.13 -1.83
C ALA A 145 -12.54 3.50 -3.23
N LEU A 146 -13.71 2.98 -3.61
CA LEU A 146 -13.93 2.45 -4.96
C LEU A 146 -13.74 3.53 -6.02
N PHE A 147 -14.38 4.70 -5.85
CA PHE A 147 -14.25 5.81 -6.79
C PHE A 147 -12.80 6.27 -6.93
N ILE A 148 -12.12 6.57 -5.82
CA ILE A 148 -10.74 7.06 -5.82
C ILE A 148 -9.81 6.07 -6.51
N LYS A 149 -9.92 4.77 -6.23
CA LYS A 149 -9.09 3.75 -6.87
C LYS A 149 -9.30 3.68 -8.37
N THR A 150 -10.53 3.86 -8.89
CA THR A 150 -10.72 3.95 -10.36
C THR A 150 -9.98 5.13 -10.98
N LYS A 151 -9.87 6.24 -10.26
CA LYS A 151 -9.18 7.43 -10.76
C LYS A 151 -7.66 7.26 -10.70
N ILE A 152 -7.15 6.54 -9.69
CA ILE A 152 -5.73 6.17 -9.63
C ILE A 152 -5.32 5.33 -10.85
N GLU A 153 -6.18 4.43 -11.35
CA GLU A 153 -5.87 3.62 -12.54
C GLU A 153 -5.57 4.46 -13.79
N ILE A 154 -6.06 5.71 -13.86
CA ILE A 154 -5.79 6.63 -14.98
C ILE A 154 -4.30 7.02 -15.01
N VAL A 155 -3.64 7.05 -13.86
CA VAL A 155 -2.24 7.48 -13.68
C VAL A 155 -1.32 6.37 -13.16
N SER A 156 -1.77 5.11 -13.13
CA SER A 156 -1.01 4.00 -12.52
C SER A 156 -0.06 3.29 -13.47
N LYS A 157 -0.34 3.35 -14.78
CA LYS A 157 0.41 2.64 -15.82
C LYS A 157 1.87 3.09 -15.87
N THR A 158 2.10 4.40 -15.80
CA THR A 158 3.43 5.01 -15.74
C THR A 158 3.50 5.89 -14.50
N LEU A 159 4.53 5.70 -13.68
CA LEU A 159 4.70 6.46 -12.46
C LEU A 159 5.26 7.84 -12.77
N GLU A 160 4.36 8.81 -12.89
CA GLU A 160 4.70 10.21 -13.09
C GLU A 160 4.79 10.97 -11.77
N PHE A 161 5.65 11.99 -11.75
CA PHE A 161 5.80 12.91 -10.63
C PHE A 161 5.32 14.29 -11.01
N ALA A 162 4.57 14.93 -10.12
CA ALA A 162 4.14 16.31 -10.27
C ALA A 162 4.75 17.17 -9.16
N ARG A 163 5.07 18.42 -9.51
CA ARG A 163 5.51 19.40 -8.52
C ARG A 163 4.35 19.67 -7.56
N PHE A 164 4.64 19.65 -6.26
CA PHE A 164 3.68 19.88 -5.21
C PHE A 164 3.92 21.24 -4.54
N ASP A 165 2.88 22.07 -4.57
CA ASP A 165 2.79 23.27 -3.74
C ASP A 165 1.74 23.01 -2.65
N GLY A 166 2.12 23.21 -1.39
CA GLY A 166 1.22 23.03 -0.24
C GLY A 166 -0.02 23.92 -0.31
N SER A 167 0.02 25.04 -1.04
CA SER A 167 -1.13 25.92 -1.26
C SER A 167 -2.29 25.21 -1.98
N ALA A 168 -1.98 24.24 -2.85
CA ALA A 168 -2.97 23.49 -3.63
C ALA A 168 -3.92 22.68 -2.74
N VAL A 169 -3.45 22.19 -1.58
CA VAL A 169 -4.28 21.41 -0.66
C VAL A 169 -5.45 22.22 -0.11
N GLU A 170 -5.18 23.46 0.32
CA GLU A 170 -6.24 24.33 0.84
C GLU A 170 -7.16 24.85 -0.27
N GLU A 171 -6.66 25.01 -1.50
CA GLU A 171 -7.51 25.32 -2.66
C GLU A 171 -8.48 24.17 -2.97
N ILE A 172 -7.96 22.95 -3.14
CA ILE A 172 -8.77 21.74 -3.40
C ILE A 172 -9.81 21.54 -2.30
N LYS A 173 -9.43 21.74 -1.03
CA LYS A 173 -10.36 21.64 0.11
C LYS A 173 -11.47 22.69 0.05
N ARG A 174 -11.16 23.94 -0.31
CA ARG A 174 -12.19 24.99 -0.47
C ARG A 174 -13.16 24.66 -1.60
N GLU A 175 -12.65 24.19 -2.74
CA GLU A 175 -13.49 23.75 -3.87
C GLU A 175 -14.41 22.61 -3.48
N PHE A 176 -13.86 21.63 -2.75
CA PHE A 176 -14.62 20.48 -2.27
C PHE A 176 -15.78 20.92 -1.36
N LEU A 177 -15.50 21.78 -0.39
CA LEU A 177 -16.52 22.27 0.53
C LEU A 177 -17.59 23.11 -0.16
N ALA A 178 -17.19 23.97 -1.12
CA ALA A 178 -18.13 24.83 -1.84
C ALA A 178 -19.18 24.04 -2.65
N VAL A 179 -18.78 22.92 -3.27
CA VAL A 179 -19.71 22.06 -4.03
C VAL A 179 -20.56 21.20 -3.10
N ASN A 180 -19.99 20.66 -2.02
CA ASN A 180 -20.71 19.77 -1.11
C ASN A 180 -21.55 20.49 -0.04
N GLU A 181 -21.56 21.83 -0.04
CA GLU A 181 -22.46 22.64 0.79
C GLU A 181 -23.93 22.30 0.56
N PHE A 182 -24.30 21.86 -0.66
CA PHE A 182 -25.65 21.37 -0.97
C PHE A 182 -26.01 20.03 -0.31
N CYS A 183 -25.04 19.37 0.33
CA CYS A 183 -25.24 18.14 1.11
C CYS A 183 -25.14 18.38 2.62
N ASP A 184 -25.01 19.63 3.07
CA ASP A 184 -24.96 19.99 4.49
C ASP A 184 -26.37 20.30 5.01
N PRO A 185 -26.96 19.47 5.90
CA PRO A 185 -28.28 19.73 6.48
C PRO A 185 -28.46 21.09 7.16
N GLU A 186 -27.37 21.71 7.64
CA GLU A 186 -27.39 23.03 8.27
C GLU A 186 -27.21 24.19 7.27
N SER A 187 -26.89 23.88 6.01
CA SER A 187 -26.74 24.91 5.00
C SER A 187 -28.09 25.44 4.54
N PRO A 188 -28.24 26.77 4.36
CA PRO A 188 -29.44 27.34 3.73
C PRO A 188 -29.62 26.90 2.28
N LYS A 189 -28.60 26.31 1.65
CA LYS A 189 -28.66 25.76 0.29
C LYS A 189 -29.16 24.32 0.26
N PHE A 190 -29.18 23.63 1.40
CA PHE A 190 -29.76 22.30 1.51
C PHE A 190 -31.28 22.40 1.64
N SER A 191 -31.98 21.57 0.87
CA SER A 191 -33.43 21.44 0.96
C SER A 191 -33.78 19.96 0.86
N PRO A 192 -34.31 19.34 1.93
CA PRO A 192 -34.76 17.95 1.89
C PRO A 192 -35.76 17.68 0.76
N ASN A 193 -36.61 18.66 0.46
CA ASN A 193 -37.61 18.56 -0.61
C ASN A 193 -37.00 18.56 -2.02
N ASN A 194 -35.73 18.98 -2.15
CA ASN A 194 -35.02 19.01 -3.42
C ASN A 194 -34.21 17.74 -3.69
N ILE A 195 -34.19 16.76 -2.77
CA ILE A 195 -33.53 15.47 -2.98
C ILE A 195 -34.30 14.70 -4.06
N PRO A 196 -33.69 14.40 -5.21
CA PRO A 196 -34.38 13.71 -6.29
C PRO A 196 -34.77 12.28 -5.87
N LYS A 197 -36.05 11.93 -6.05
CA LYS A 197 -36.55 10.55 -5.86
C LYS A 197 -36.20 9.71 -7.08
N LYS A 198 -35.02 9.09 -7.05
CA LYS A 198 -34.49 8.24 -8.14
C LYS A 198 -34.85 6.77 -7.99
N ILE A 199 -35.11 6.32 -6.76
CA ILE A 199 -35.66 5.01 -6.49
C ILE A 199 -36.97 5.15 -5.72
N THR A 200 -37.91 4.26 -6.01
CA THR A 200 -39.23 4.22 -5.37
C THR A 200 -39.38 3.03 -4.45
N SER A 201 -38.68 1.93 -4.74
CA SER A 201 -38.61 0.78 -3.87
C SER A 201 -37.40 0.93 -2.95
N GLY A 202 -37.54 0.59 -1.67
CA GLY A 202 -36.39 0.47 -0.75
C GLY A 202 -35.43 -0.66 -1.13
N SER A 203 -35.39 -1.13 -2.37
CA SER A 203 -34.65 -2.30 -2.79
C SER A 203 -33.14 -2.06 -2.77
N ILE A 204 -32.41 -2.85 -1.97
CA ILE A 204 -30.94 -2.83 -1.94
C ILE A 204 -30.33 -3.13 -3.33
N PRO A 205 -30.81 -4.14 -4.08
CA PRO A 205 -30.37 -4.35 -5.47
C PRO A 205 -30.57 -3.15 -6.40
N GLU A 206 -31.70 -2.44 -6.28
CA GLU A 206 -31.98 -1.27 -7.12
C GLU A 206 -31.01 -0.12 -6.80
N PHE A 207 -30.82 0.20 -5.51
CA PHE A 207 -29.86 1.21 -5.08
C PHE A 207 -28.44 0.86 -5.54
N TYR A 208 -28.00 -0.37 -5.32
CA TYR A 208 -26.66 -0.81 -5.70
C TYR A 208 -26.41 -0.67 -7.21
N LYS A 209 -27.41 -0.98 -8.05
CA LYS A 209 -27.32 -0.79 -9.49
C LYS A 209 -27.07 0.69 -9.84
N LYS A 210 -27.80 1.62 -9.24
CA LYS A 210 -27.60 3.06 -9.47
C LYS A 210 -26.26 3.56 -8.92
N ALA A 211 -25.85 3.11 -7.74
CA ALA A 211 -24.53 3.45 -7.20
C ALA A 211 -23.39 2.95 -8.11
N LYS A 212 -23.54 1.76 -8.72
CA LYS A 212 -22.60 1.22 -9.72
C LYS A 212 -22.50 2.06 -10.98
N GLU A 213 -23.58 2.70 -11.42
CA GLU A 213 -23.56 3.61 -12.59
C GLU A 213 -22.62 4.80 -12.38
N LEU A 214 -22.39 5.21 -11.12
CA LEU A 214 -21.44 6.27 -10.74
C LEU A 214 -19.98 5.78 -10.65
N LEU A 215 -19.76 4.47 -10.77
CA LEU A 215 -18.46 3.81 -10.60
C LEU A 215 -18.07 3.01 -11.86
N PRO A 216 -17.97 3.66 -13.04
CA PRO A 216 -17.64 2.95 -14.27
C PRO A 216 -16.26 2.30 -14.17
N GLY A 217 -16.15 1.03 -14.58
CA GLY A 217 -14.91 0.27 -14.56
C GLY A 217 -14.57 -0.40 -13.22
N VAL A 218 -15.36 -0.22 -12.16
CA VAL A 218 -15.16 -0.93 -10.89
C VAL A 218 -15.52 -2.41 -11.02
N THR A 219 -14.51 -3.28 -10.84
CA THR A 219 -14.71 -4.70 -10.56
C THR A 219 -14.58 -4.97 -9.07
N GLU A 220 -15.55 -5.69 -8.51
CA GLU A 220 -15.52 -6.21 -7.14
C GLU A 220 -15.32 -7.74 -7.14
N VAL A 221 -14.84 -8.29 -8.28
CA VAL A 221 -14.52 -9.72 -8.40
C VAL A 221 -13.46 -10.08 -7.36
N GLY A 222 -13.68 -11.21 -6.67
CA GLY A 222 -12.77 -11.67 -5.61
C GLY A 222 -12.92 -10.97 -4.26
N CYS A 223 -13.87 -10.03 -4.09
CA CYS A 223 -14.07 -9.32 -2.84
C CYS A 223 -14.88 -10.10 -1.77
N GLY A 224 -15.43 -11.27 -2.12
CA GLY A 224 -16.21 -12.10 -1.19
C GLY A 224 -17.38 -11.33 -0.57
N SER A 225 -17.43 -11.31 0.77
CA SER A 225 -18.41 -10.56 1.56
C SER A 225 -18.10 -9.06 1.74
N ASP A 226 -17.01 -8.56 1.16
CA ASP A 226 -16.60 -7.15 1.26
C ASP A 226 -16.88 -6.36 -0.03
N THR A 227 -18.05 -6.59 -0.62
CA THR A 227 -18.56 -5.74 -1.70
C THR A 227 -19.41 -4.61 -1.13
N LEU A 228 -19.56 -3.53 -1.89
CA LEU A 228 -20.52 -2.46 -1.59
C LEU A 228 -21.93 -3.05 -1.38
N PHE A 229 -22.33 -4.04 -2.18
CA PHE A 229 -23.61 -4.74 -2.04
C PHE A 229 -23.77 -5.48 -0.70
N HIS A 230 -22.72 -6.18 -0.23
CA HIS A 230 -22.78 -6.87 1.06
C HIS A 230 -22.83 -5.88 2.22
N ARG A 231 -22.08 -4.77 2.14
CA ARG A 231 -22.14 -3.69 3.15
C ARG A 231 -23.53 -3.06 3.19
N LEU A 232 -24.14 -2.83 2.02
CA LEU A 232 -25.53 -2.37 1.93
C LEU A 232 -26.50 -3.35 2.60
N LYS A 233 -26.37 -4.65 2.34
CA LYS A 233 -27.19 -5.67 3.03
C LYS A 233 -26.97 -5.65 4.54
N PHE A 234 -25.72 -5.60 4.98
CA PHE A 234 -25.39 -5.62 6.40
C PHE A 234 -26.01 -4.43 7.14
N VAL A 235 -25.90 -3.22 6.58
CA VAL A 235 -26.42 -2.00 7.22
C VAL A 235 -27.95 -1.89 7.11
N TYR A 236 -28.53 -2.22 5.95
CA TYR A 236 -29.92 -1.80 5.67
C TYR A 236 -30.98 -2.92 5.68
N SER A 237 -30.61 -4.20 5.82
CA SER A 237 -31.62 -5.29 5.77
C SER A 237 -32.64 -5.24 6.93
N GLY A 238 -32.28 -4.63 8.06
CA GLY A 238 -33.17 -4.45 9.21
C GLY A 238 -34.10 -3.23 9.12
N ILE A 239 -33.92 -2.35 8.12
CA ILE A 239 -34.67 -1.10 8.00
C ILE A 239 -35.92 -1.32 7.12
N PRO A 240 -37.11 -0.85 7.50
CA PRO A 240 -38.32 -0.95 6.68
C PRO A 240 -38.14 -0.34 5.29
N ASP A 241 -38.71 -0.97 4.26
CA ASP A 241 -38.49 -0.58 2.85
C ASP A 241 -38.86 0.88 2.56
N ALA A 242 -39.93 1.41 3.16
CA ALA A 242 -40.34 2.80 2.98
C ALA A 242 -39.27 3.79 3.50
N LEU A 243 -38.71 3.54 4.68
CA LEU A 243 -37.63 4.36 5.25
C LEU A 243 -36.32 4.19 4.47
N ARG A 244 -36.07 2.98 3.97
CA ARG A 244 -34.87 2.68 3.17
C ARG A 244 -34.88 3.47 1.86
N ALA A 245 -36.04 3.63 1.22
CA ALA A 245 -36.16 4.37 -0.04
C ALA A 245 -35.71 5.84 0.10
N ASP A 246 -36.18 6.54 1.14
CA ASP A 246 -35.79 7.94 1.37
C ASP A 246 -34.29 8.06 1.71
N LEU A 247 -33.77 7.17 2.56
CA LEU A 247 -32.35 7.14 2.91
C LEU A 247 -31.45 6.88 1.70
N PHE A 248 -31.85 5.94 0.85
CA PHE A 248 -31.14 5.62 -0.38
C PHE A 248 -31.18 6.76 -1.40
N ASN A 249 -32.28 7.50 -1.51
CA ASN A 249 -32.31 8.69 -2.36
C ASN A 249 -31.37 9.78 -1.83
N ALA A 250 -31.30 9.99 -0.50
CA ALA A 250 -30.35 10.92 0.10
C ALA A 250 -28.89 10.48 -0.15
N LEU A 251 -28.57 9.20 0.01
CA LEU A 251 -27.24 8.67 -0.27
C LEU A 251 -26.85 8.75 -1.75
N LEU A 252 -27.76 8.46 -2.68
CA LEU A 252 -27.51 8.65 -4.11
C LEU A 252 -27.23 10.11 -4.43
N PHE A 253 -27.99 11.04 -3.86
CA PHE A 253 -27.76 12.47 -4.04
C PHE A 253 -26.37 12.89 -3.54
N VAL A 254 -25.95 12.39 -2.37
CA VAL A 254 -24.61 12.62 -1.81
C VAL A 254 -23.53 12.02 -2.74
N PHE A 255 -23.70 10.78 -3.20
CA PHE A 255 -22.74 10.13 -4.10
C PHE A 255 -22.60 10.85 -5.44
N GLU A 256 -23.70 11.31 -6.03
CA GLU A 256 -23.68 12.06 -7.28
C GLU A 256 -22.98 13.41 -7.14
N THR A 257 -23.29 14.14 -6.06
CA THR A 257 -22.67 15.43 -5.76
C THR A 257 -21.17 15.25 -5.52
N LEU A 258 -20.79 14.23 -4.76
CA LEU A 258 -19.40 13.86 -4.51
C LEU A 258 -18.66 13.52 -5.81
N VAL A 259 -19.22 12.62 -6.63
CA VAL A 259 -18.59 12.19 -7.89
C VAL A 259 -18.42 13.37 -8.85
N LYS A 260 -19.42 14.23 -8.96
CA LYS A 260 -19.32 15.46 -9.76
C LYS A 260 -18.20 16.35 -9.22
N CYS A 261 -18.22 16.65 -7.92
CA CYS A 261 -17.22 17.48 -7.25
C CYS A 261 -15.78 16.96 -7.48
N LEU A 262 -15.55 15.68 -7.24
CA LEU A 262 -14.21 15.09 -7.37
C LEU A 262 -13.74 15.06 -8.83
N ASN A 263 -14.64 14.79 -9.78
CA ASN A 263 -14.28 14.86 -11.20
C ASN A 263 -13.94 16.31 -11.63
N ASP A 264 -14.68 17.30 -11.14
CA ASP A 264 -14.41 18.71 -11.44
C ASP A 264 -13.06 19.15 -10.87
N ILE A 265 -12.73 18.74 -9.64
CA ILE A 265 -11.42 18.97 -9.02
C ILE A 265 -10.29 18.29 -9.82
N ILE A 266 -10.44 17.00 -10.16
CA ILE A 266 -9.46 16.25 -10.95
C ILE A 266 -9.20 16.93 -12.29
N LYS A 267 -10.26 17.45 -12.93
CA LYS A 267 -10.16 18.16 -14.20
C LYS A 267 -9.49 19.52 -14.05
N LYS A 268 -9.84 20.29 -13.01
CA LYS A 268 -9.27 21.62 -12.76
C LYS A 268 -7.78 21.55 -12.44
N HIS A 269 -7.37 20.57 -11.62
CA HIS A 269 -5.98 20.34 -11.19
C HIS A 269 -5.35 19.18 -11.98
N SER A 270 -5.54 19.21 -13.31
CA SER A 270 -5.15 18.11 -14.21
C SER A 270 -3.66 17.74 -14.13
N GLU A 271 -2.80 18.71 -13.84
CA GLU A 271 -1.36 18.54 -13.65
C GLU A 271 -1.01 17.62 -12.46
N LEU A 272 -1.90 17.51 -11.47
CA LEU A 272 -1.72 16.65 -10.30
C LEU A 272 -2.37 15.27 -10.50
N PHE A 273 -3.52 15.21 -11.17
CA PHE A 273 -4.40 14.02 -11.17
C PHE A 273 -4.53 13.30 -12.51
N LEU A 274 -4.11 13.90 -13.62
CA LEU A 274 -4.19 13.29 -14.96
C LEU A 274 -2.78 13.08 -15.55
N PRO A 275 -2.61 12.13 -16.49
CA PRO A 275 -1.32 11.90 -17.15
C PRO A 275 -0.78 13.17 -17.80
N ALA A 276 0.55 13.33 -17.73
CA ALA A 276 1.25 14.46 -18.28
C ALA A 276 1.13 14.49 -19.81
N ASP A 277 0.97 15.70 -20.36
CA ASP A 277 1.42 15.96 -21.72
C ASP A 277 2.95 15.93 -21.70
N MET A 278 3.54 14.96 -22.41
CA MET A 278 4.99 14.72 -22.50
C MET A 278 5.77 15.98 -22.94
N THR A 279 5.10 16.95 -23.56
CA THR A 279 5.73 18.20 -24.04
C THR A 279 5.86 19.29 -22.98
N LYS A 280 5.19 19.18 -21.83
CA LYS A 280 5.07 20.27 -20.83
C LYS A 280 5.54 19.92 -19.43
N SER A 281 5.86 18.66 -19.15
CA SER A 281 6.17 18.19 -17.80
C SER A 281 7.67 18.06 -17.56
N PRO A 282 8.16 18.35 -16.34
CA PRO A 282 9.56 18.14 -16.01
C PRO A 282 9.90 16.65 -16.10
N ILE A 283 11.07 16.35 -16.68
CA ILE A 283 11.58 14.98 -16.77
C ILE A 283 12.18 14.64 -15.40
N VAL A 284 11.49 13.79 -14.63
CA VAL A 284 11.90 13.44 -13.26
C VAL A 284 12.57 12.07 -13.24
N VAL A 285 13.75 11.98 -12.60
CA VAL A 285 14.47 10.71 -12.37
C VAL A 285 14.72 10.53 -10.88
N ARG A 286 14.48 9.33 -10.37
CA ARG A 286 14.74 9.00 -8.97
C ARG A 286 16.23 8.75 -8.75
N LEU A 287 16.80 9.51 -7.81
CA LEU A 287 18.15 9.32 -7.30
C LEU A 287 18.08 8.49 -6.03
N PHE A 288 18.28 7.19 -6.15
CA PHE A 288 18.25 6.29 -5.01
C PHE A 288 19.50 6.43 -4.15
N TYR A 289 19.33 6.30 -2.83
CA TYR A 289 20.45 6.25 -1.91
C TYR A 289 20.21 5.28 -0.75
N GLY A 290 21.29 4.62 -0.34
CA GLY A 290 21.32 3.70 0.79
C GLY A 290 22.74 3.62 1.35
N GLY A 291 22.95 4.15 2.56
CA GLY A 291 24.31 4.39 3.05
C GLY A 291 25.00 5.49 2.23
N GLU A 292 26.24 5.24 1.80
CA GLU A 292 27.03 6.19 1.01
C GLU A 292 26.76 6.12 -0.51
N SER A 293 26.14 5.03 -0.98
CA SER A 293 25.89 4.80 -2.40
C SER A 293 24.73 5.66 -2.92
N LYS A 294 24.93 6.26 -4.09
CA LYS A 294 23.90 7.04 -4.83
C LYS A 294 23.85 6.55 -6.26
N PHE A 295 22.69 6.15 -6.74
CA PHE A 295 22.52 5.56 -8.05
C PHE A 295 21.14 5.87 -8.63
N VAL A 296 21.03 5.77 -9.95
CA VAL A 296 19.77 5.85 -10.67
C VAL A 296 19.42 4.48 -11.23
N MET A 297 18.13 4.17 -11.35
CA MET A 297 17.73 2.99 -12.13
C MET A 297 18.04 3.26 -13.60
N LYS A 298 18.78 2.35 -14.25
CA LYS A 298 19.30 2.54 -15.60
C LYS A 298 18.18 2.78 -16.61
N SER A 299 17.11 1.98 -16.56
CA SER A 299 15.94 2.13 -17.45
C SER A 299 15.24 3.48 -17.28
N GLU A 300 15.03 3.95 -16.04
CA GLU A 300 14.42 5.25 -15.76
C GLU A 300 15.26 6.41 -16.31
N PHE A 301 16.57 6.34 -16.10
CA PHE A 301 17.51 7.35 -16.57
C PHE A 301 17.62 7.37 -18.10
N LEU A 302 17.75 6.21 -18.75
CA LEU A 302 17.90 6.13 -20.20
C LEU A 302 16.65 6.62 -20.93
N LYS A 303 15.45 6.34 -20.40
CA LYS A 303 14.20 6.90 -20.94
C LYS A 303 14.07 8.41 -20.77
N ALA A 304 14.65 8.96 -19.70
CA ALA A 304 14.69 10.40 -19.48
C ALA A 304 15.60 11.14 -20.47
N ILE A 305 16.70 10.51 -20.93
CA ILE A 305 17.59 11.08 -21.94
C ILE A 305 17.10 10.85 -23.38
N ASP A 306 16.43 9.73 -23.65
CA ASP A 306 15.84 9.43 -24.94
C ASP A 306 14.54 8.62 -24.77
N SER A 307 13.40 9.28 -25.02
CA SER A 307 12.08 8.67 -24.91
C SER A 307 11.81 7.59 -25.96
N ASN A 308 12.56 7.60 -27.07
CA ASN A 308 12.46 6.59 -28.13
C ASN A 308 13.44 5.44 -27.92
N SER A 309 14.28 5.49 -26.87
CA SER A 309 15.18 4.41 -26.55
C SER A 309 14.37 3.16 -26.21
N ASN A 310 14.47 2.14 -27.05
CA ASN A 310 13.85 0.84 -26.78
C ASN A 310 14.75 0.00 -25.85
N TYR A 311 15.25 0.64 -24.79
CA TYR A 311 16.22 0.03 -23.89
C TYR A 311 15.47 -0.91 -22.94
N MET A 312 15.29 -2.15 -23.39
CA MET A 312 14.80 -3.26 -22.58
C MET A 312 15.98 -4.01 -21.96
N GLU A 313 16.72 -3.38 -21.06
CA GLU A 313 17.49 -4.17 -20.08
C GLU A 313 16.56 -4.55 -18.92
N ARG A 314 15.61 -5.44 -19.23
CA ARG A 314 15.17 -6.36 -18.20
C ARG A 314 16.20 -7.48 -18.23
N VAL A 315 17.02 -7.56 -17.19
CA VAL A 315 17.54 -8.89 -16.90
C VAL A 315 16.34 -9.71 -16.42
N ASP A 316 16.23 -10.98 -16.82
CA ASP A 316 15.03 -11.80 -16.56
C ASP A 316 14.56 -11.78 -15.09
N TYR A 317 15.44 -11.37 -14.17
CA TYR A 317 15.25 -11.29 -12.74
C TYR A 317 15.26 -9.87 -12.12
N GLY A 318 15.67 -8.80 -12.82
CA GLY A 318 15.93 -7.50 -12.17
C GLY A 318 16.22 -6.28 -13.06
N TYR A 319 16.65 -5.20 -12.41
CA TYR A 319 16.91 -3.87 -12.98
C TYR A 319 18.31 -3.37 -12.59
N GLU A 320 19.13 -3.08 -13.60
CA GLU A 320 20.45 -2.48 -13.41
C GLU A 320 20.37 -1.04 -12.90
N THR A 321 21.47 -0.60 -12.29
CA THR A 321 21.65 0.79 -11.85
C THR A 321 22.93 1.38 -12.43
N ILE A 322 22.96 2.71 -12.50
CA ILE A 322 24.15 3.49 -12.83
C ILE A 322 24.52 4.29 -11.59
N ASP A 323 25.78 4.21 -11.17
CA ASP A 323 26.28 5.06 -10.08
C ASP A 323 26.18 6.54 -10.50
N MET A 324 25.81 7.41 -9.55
CA MET A 324 25.61 8.82 -9.87
C MET A 324 26.88 9.49 -10.38
N LYS A 325 28.08 9.04 -9.98
CA LYS A 325 29.35 9.54 -10.53
C LYS A 325 29.46 9.22 -12.02
N GLU A 326 29.14 7.99 -12.41
CA GLU A 326 29.14 7.56 -13.81
C GLU A 326 28.12 8.36 -14.64
N VAL A 327 26.95 8.67 -14.07
CA VAL A 327 25.95 9.56 -14.72
C VAL A 327 26.59 10.91 -15.08
N PHE A 328 27.27 11.55 -14.14
CA PHE A 328 27.90 12.85 -14.36
C PHE A 328 29.10 12.79 -15.32
N GLU A 329 29.86 11.70 -15.31
CA GLU A 329 31.03 11.54 -16.17
C GLU A 329 30.64 11.26 -17.63
N LYS A 330 29.62 10.43 -17.87
CA LYS A 330 29.26 9.96 -19.21
C LYS A 330 28.11 10.73 -19.87
N TYR A 331 27.22 11.34 -19.10
CA TYR A 331 25.96 11.91 -19.61
C TYR A 331 25.77 13.40 -19.27
N LYS A 332 26.86 14.10 -18.94
CA LYS A 332 26.83 15.51 -18.51
C LYS A 332 25.96 16.42 -19.39
N ASP A 333 26.00 16.23 -20.71
CA ASP A 333 25.29 17.08 -21.67
C ASP A 333 23.78 16.79 -21.76
N HIS A 334 23.29 15.73 -21.11
CA HIS A 334 21.90 15.28 -21.17
C HIS A 334 21.12 15.48 -19.87
N ILE A 335 21.79 15.82 -18.77
CA ILE A 335 21.19 15.84 -17.43
C ILE A 335 20.60 17.19 -17.00
N ASP A 336 20.91 18.29 -17.69
CA ASP A 336 20.46 19.64 -17.29
C ASP A 336 18.93 19.77 -17.26
N ARG A 337 18.26 19.07 -18.17
CA ARG A 337 16.79 19.03 -18.29
C ARG A 337 16.11 18.07 -17.31
N ILE A 338 16.87 17.29 -16.55
CA ILE A 338 16.36 16.25 -15.65
C ILE A 338 16.27 16.82 -14.23
N GLU A 339 15.14 16.58 -13.58
CA GLU A 339 14.95 16.78 -12.15
C GLU A 339 15.26 15.50 -11.40
N PHE A 340 16.38 15.48 -10.68
CA PHE A 340 16.70 14.37 -9.80
C PHE A 340 15.98 14.52 -8.46
N ILE A 341 15.19 13.50 -8.10
CA ILE A 341 14.53 13.42 -6.80
C ILE A 341 15.20 12.37 -5.90
N PRO A 342 15.96 12.78 -4.88
CA PRO A 342 16.47 11.90 -3.83
C PRO A 342 15.37 10.99 -3.27
N THR A 343 15.56 9.68 -3.42
CA THR A 343 14.61 8.63 -3.03
C THR A 343 15.32 7.64 -2.11
N PRO A 344 15.07 7.65 -0.79
CA PRO A 344 15.76 6.72 0.12
C PRO A 344 15.34 5.28 -0.14
N ILE A 345 16.30 4.35 -0.08
CA ILE A 345 16.00 2.93 0.06
C ILE A 345 15.66 2.66 1.53
N LEU A 346 14.36 2.64 1.83
CA LEU A 346 13.84 2.43 3.16
C LEU A 346 13.91 0.96 3.57
N ARG A 347 14.31 0.74 4.82
CA ARG A 347 14.41 -0.58 5.44
C ARG A 347 13.74 -0.55 6.79
N THR A 348 13.12 -1.67 7.14
CA THR A 348 12.75 -1.99 8.50
C THR A 348 13.73 -3.01 9.06
N LYS A 349 13.54 -3.41 10.31
CA LYS A 349 14.38 -4.44 10.95
C LYS A 349 14.41 -5.78 10.18
N HIS A 350 13.31 -6.15 9.51
CA HIS A 350 13.18 -7.48 8.89
C HIS A 350 12.80 -7.47 7.41
N LYS A 351 12.40 -6.35 6.82
CA LYS A 351 12.06 -6.23 5.41
C LYS A 351 12.50 -4.91 4.80
N ALA A 352 12.83 -4.93 3.51
CA ALA A 352 12.93 -3.71 2.73
C ALA A 352 11.52 -3.18 2.40
N VAL A 353 11.40 -1.86 2.28
CA VAL A 353 10.19 -1.24 1.75
C VAL A 353 10.22 -1.38 0.22
N PRO A 354 9.17 -1.93 -0.41
CA PRO A 354 9.10 -2.04 -1.86
C PRO A 354 9.21 -0.70 -2.58
N VAL A 355 9.92 -0.70 -3.71
CA VAL A 355 10.01 0.41 -4.65
C VAL A 355 9.15 0.10 -5.87
N ARG A 356 8.16 0.97 -6.13
CA ARG A 356 7.30 0.93 -7.31
C ARG A 356 8.11 1.28 -8.56
N LEU A 357 8.01 0.48 -9.63
CA LEU A 357 8.67 0.77 -10.91
C LEU A 357 7.96 1.87 -11.72
N VAL A 358 8.71 2.59 -12.56
CA VAL A 358 8.11 3.66 -13.39
C VAL A 358 7.27 3.13 -14.55
N GLU A 359 7.62 2.01 -15.17
CA GLU A 359 7.10 1.65 -16.50
C GLU A 359 5.89 0.70 -16.52
N ASN A 360 5.70 -0.05 -15.45
CA ASN A 360 4.66 -1.06 -15.28
C ASN A 360 4.22 -1.03 -13.83
N GLU A 361 3.22 -1.81 -13.40
CA GLU A 361 2.67 -1.86 -12.03
C GLU A 361 3.46 -2.68 -10.99
N GLU A 362 4.65 -3.15 -11.32
CA GLU A 362 5.41 -4.07 -10.48
C GLU A 362 6.28 -3.33 -9.43
N PHE A 363 6.83 -4.12 -8.51
CA PHE A 363 7.62 -3.63 -7.39
C PHE A 363 8.96 -4.34 -7.36
N CYS A 364 9.96 -3.65 -6.83
CA CYS A 364 11.31 -4.17 -6.68
C CYS A 364 11.89 -3.80 -5.32
N VAL A 365 13.00 -4.45 -4.96
CA VAL A 365 13.83 -4.13 -3.80
C VAL A 365 15.29 -4.29 -4.20
N LEU A 366 16.23 -3.71 -3.45
CA LEU A 366 17.64 -3.99 -3.68
C LEU A 366 17.94 -5.48 -3.52
N ALA A 367 18.81 -6.00 -4.39
CA ALA A 367 19.20 -7.41 -4.40
C ALA A 367 19.73 -7.87 -3.04
N VAL A 368 20.60 -7.08 -2.41
CA VAL A 368 21.15 -7.42 -1.08
C VAL A 368 20.05 -7.55 -0.01
N ASP A 369 19.02 -6.71 -0.06
CA ASP A 369 17.91 -6.75 0.90
C ASP A 369 17.02 -7.98 0.67
N ALA A 370 16.76 -8.34 -0.60
CA ALA A 370 16.07 -9.57 -0.96
C ALA A 370 16.84 -10.81 -0.52
N LEU A 371 18.16 -10.82 -0.69
CA LEU A 371 19.01 -11.93 -0.25
C LEU A 371 18.91 -12.12 1.27
N PHE A 372 19.00 -11.04 2.05
CA PHE A 372 18.83 -11.12 3.50
C PHE A 372 17.42 -11.56 3.92
N GLU A 373 16.37 -11.17 3.19
CA GLU A 373 15.02 -11.69 3.43
C GLU A 373 14.94 -13.20 3.17
N LEU A 374 15.52 -13.66 2.06
CA LEU A 374 15.55 -15.09 1.71
C LEU A 374 16.33 -15.92 2.74
N LEU A 375 17.51 -15.44 3.16
CA LEU A 375 18.29 -16.10 4.20
C LEU A 375 17.52 -16.19 5.52
N ARG A 376 16.75 -15.16 5.90
CA ARG A 376 15.87 -15.24 7.07
C ARG A 376 14.79 -16.31 6.93
N GLU A 377 14.18 -16.43 5.74
CA GLU A 377 13.18 -17.48 5.48
C GLU A 377 13.82 -18.87 5.59
N ILE A 378 15.00 -19.09 4.99
CA ILE A 378 15.72 -20.37 5.04
C ILE A 378 16.15 -20.72 6.48
N ILE A 379 16.71 -19.76 7.22
CA ILE A 379 17.26 -19.97 8.57
C ILE A 379 16.15 -20.13 9.63
N PHE A 380 15.16 -19.25 9.63
CA PHE A 380 14.18 -19.17 10.73
C PHE A 380 12.82 -19.75 10.36
N GLY A 381 12.40 -19.62 9.10
CA GLY A 381 11.13 -20.16 8.60
C GLY A 381 11.25 -21.66 8.35
N ILE A 382 12.08 -22.02 7.37
CA ILE A 382 12.34 -23.41 6.95
C ILE A 382 13.19 -24.14 7.99
N LYS A 383 14.13 -23.43 8.63
CA LYS A 383 15.10 -24.00 9.59
C LYS A 383 16.00 -25.06 8.97
N LEU A 384 16.36 -24.86 7.70
CA LEU A 384 17.09 -25.82 6.87
C LEU A 384 18.35 -26.37 7.57
N PHE A 385 19.09 -25.49 8.25
CA PHE A 385 20.34 -25.82 8.95
C PHE A 385 20.19 -26.71 10.17
N GLN A 386 18.96 -27.03 10.59
CA GLN A 386 18.74 -27.91 11.74
C GLN A 386 18.65 -29.40 11.37
N TYR A 387 18.52 -29.72 10.09
CA TYR A 387 18.26 -31.08 9.63
C TYR A 387 18.99 -31.46 8.34
N VAL A 388 19.81 -30.57 7.80
CA VAL A 388 20.63 -30.83 6.63
C VAL A 388 22.10 -30.80 7.05
N GLU A 389 22.83 -31.89 6.75
CA GLU A 389 24.26 -32.00 7.02
C GLU A 389 25.10 -31.31 5.92
N GLU A 390 24.68 -31.44 4.66
CA GLU A 390 25.35 -30.86 3.49
C GLU A 390 24.41 -29.92 2.72
N TRP A 391 24.89 -28.73 2.35
CA TRP A 391 24.05 -27.78 1.63
C TRP A 391 23.51 -28.37 0.32
N PRO A 392 22.19 -28.28 0.06
CA PRO A 392 21.64 -28.79 -1.18
C PRO A 392 22.16 -27.97 -2.35
N LEU A 393 22.92 -28.58 -3.28
CA LEU A 393 23.42 -27.90 -4.47
C LEU A 393 22.28 -27.27 -5.28
N SER A 394 21.12 -27.94 -5.32
CA SER A 394 19.90 -27.45 -5.96
C SER A 394 19.34 -26.17 -5.34
N LEU A 395 19.59 -25.89 -4.06
CA LEU A 395 19.23 -24.62 -3.43
C LEU A 395 20.08 -23.48 -3.98
N PHE A 396 21.40 -23.67 -4.07
CA PHE A 396 22.29 -22.65 -4.62
C PHE A 396 21.99 -22.37 -6.09
N GLN A 397 21.71 -23.41 -6.88
CA GLN A 397 21.31 -23.23 -8.28
C GLN A 397 20.05 -22.38 -8.42
N GLN A 398 19.06 -22.57 -7.54
CA GLN A 398 17.86 -21.73 -7.48
C GLN A 398 18.16 -20.29 -7.05
N ILE A 399 19.08 -20.08 -6.10
CA ILE A 399 19.49 -18.73 -5.69
C ILE A 399 20.20 -18.03 -6.86
N HIS A 400 21.15 -18.71 -7.52
CA HIS A 400 21.91 -18.16 -8.65
C HIS A 400 21.07 -17.86 -9.89
N SER A 401 19.86 -18.44 -10.03
CA SER A 401 18.97 -18.09 -11.15
C SER A 401 18.30 -16.72 -11.00
N VAL A 402 18.35 -16.11 -9.81
CA VAL A 402 17.75 -14.80 -9.50
C VAL A 402 18.79 -13.78 -9.04
N PHE A 403 19.86 -14.24 -8.37
CA PHE A 403 20.93 -13.40 -7.87
C PHE A 403 22.18 -13.55 -8.75
N ASP A 404 22.51 -12.50 -9.48
CA ASP A 404 23.69 -12.47 -10.35
C ASP A 404 24.90 -11.89 -9.62
N SER A 405 25.89 -12.76 -9.40
CA SER A 405 27.16 -12.41 -8.77
C SER A 405 28.13 -11.69 -9.70
N ASN A 406 27.85 -11.61 -11.00
CA ASN A 406 28.71 -10.96 -11.99
C ASN A 406 28.42 -9.46 -12.14
N LEU A 407 27.33 -8.96 -11.55
CA LEU A 407 27.00 -7.54 -11.57
C LEU A 407 27.85 -6.79 -10.53
N ASN A 408 28.69 -5.88 -11.03
CA ASN A 408 29.57 -5.06 -10.20
C ASN A 408 28.84 -3.89 -9.51
N ASN A 409 27.71 -3.46 -10.10
CA ASN A 409 26.88 -2.39 -9.56
C ASN A 409 25.75 -2.95 -8.70
N GLN A 410 25.19 -2.11 -7.84
CA GLN A 410 23.93 -2.43 -7.17
C GLN A 410 22.84 -2.65 -8.22
N TYR A 411 21.90 -3.55 -7.93
CA TYR A 411 20.77 -3.80 -8.80
C TYR A 411 19.52 -4.10 -7.97
N LEU A 412 18.36 -3.92 -8.59
CA LEU A 412 17.08 -4.19 -7.97
C LEU A 412 16.51 -5.49 -8.51
N ILE A 413 15.92 -6.30 -7.63
CA ILE A 413 15.24 -7.55 -8.01
C ILE A 413 13.74 -7.30 -8.08
N ASN A 414 13.10 -7.82 -9.12
CA ASN A 414 11.65 -7.78 -9.25
C ASN A 414 11.01 -8.68 -8.18
N LEU A 415 10.06 -8.13 -7.40
CA LEU A 415 9.44 -8.87 -6.31
C LEU A 415 8.58 -10.04 -6.78
N ARG A 416 8.07 -10.05 -8.02
CA ARG A 416 7.39 -11.23 -8.59
C ARG A 416 8.36 -12.41 -8.67
N VAL A 417 9.49 -12.22 -9.34
CA VAL A 417 10.55 -13.24 -9.50
C VAL A 417 11.06 -13.70 -8.14
N PHE A 418 11.32 -12.76 -7.23
CA PHE A 418 11.76 -13.09 -5.88
C PHE A 418 10.73 -13.92 -5.08
N ASN A 419 9.45 -13.58 -5.19
CA ASN A 419 8.40 -14.34 -4.52
C ASN A 419 8.21 -15.73 -5.12
N ASP A 420 8.40 -15.89 -6.43
CA ASP A 420 8.35 -17.21 -7.09
C ASP A 420 9.52 -18.10 -6.65
N LEU A 421 10.72 -17.53 -6.49
CA LEU A 421 11.86 -18.22 -5.87
C LEU A 421 11.55 -18.67 -4.44
N LYS A 422 11.03 -17.77 -3.59
CA LYS A 422 10.65 -18.11 -2.21
C LYS A 422 9.64 -19.25 -2.16
N LYS A 423 8.60 -19.20 -3.00
CA LYS A 423 7.59 -20.28 -3.10
C LYS A 423 8.22 -21.60 -3.54
N SER A 424 9.12 -21.57 -4.52
CA SER A 424 9.81 -22.77 -5.02
C SER A 424 10.67 -23.42 -3.92
N ILE A 425 11.48 -22.62 -3.22
CA ILE A 425 12.30 -23.09 -2.08
C ILE A 425 11.41 -23.60 -0.96
N ASN A 426 10.36 -22.86 -0.59
CA ASN A 426 9.42 -23.32 0.43
C ASN A 426 8.79 -24.65 0.02
N ALA A 427 8.30 -24.81 -1.21
CA ALA A 427 7.73 -26.08 -1.67
C ALA A 427 8.72 -27.25 -1.61
N ALA A 428 10.00 -27.01 -1.97
CA ALA A 428 11.04 -28.03 -1.97
C ALA A 428 11.46 -28.50 -0.56
N TYR A 429 11.43 -27.62 0.43
CA TYR A 429 12.00 -27.88 1.76
C TYR A 429 10.98 -27.85 2.92
N SER A 430 9.68 -27.87 2.62
CA SER A 430 8.60 -27.82 3.61
C SER A 430 8.25 -29.15 4.29
N SER A 431 9.05 -30.21 4.16
CA SER A 431 8.71 -31.53 4.66
C SER A 431 8.57 -31.58 6.20
N SER A 432 7.59 -32.35 6.68
CA SER A 432 7.43 -32.65 8.10
C SER A 432 8.56 -33.55 8.56
N LEU A 433 9.54 -32.98 9.25
CA LEU A 433 10.67 -33.71 9.80
C LEU A 433 10.30 -34.30 11.17
N SER A 434 10.87 -35.48 11.46
CA SER A 434 10.80 -36.13 12.77
C SER A 434 12.21 -36.40 13.28
N PRO A 435 12.65 -35.81 14.41
CA PRO A 435 11.92 -34.86 15.25
C PRO A 435 11.78 -33.47 14.61
N PRO A 436 10.78 -32.66 15.01
CA PRO A 436 10.57 -31.34 14.45
C PRO A 436 11.72 -30.37 14.80
N PRO A 437 12.10 -29.46 13.89
CA PRO A 437 13.11 -28.43 14.14
C PRO A 437 12.75 -27.53 15.33
N LYS A 438 13.74 -27.21 16.16
CA LYS A 438 13.58 -26.39 17.37
C LYS A 438 13.35 -24.92 17.02
N ASP A 439 12.47 -24.27 17.77
CA ASP A 439 12.27 -22.82 17.72
C ASP A 439 13.40 -22.04 18.41
N VAL A 440 13.44 -20.74 18.15
CA VAL A 440 14.38 -19.80 18.79
C VAL A 440 14.23 -19.87 20.32
N ARG A 441 15.32 -20.19 21.02
CA ARG A 441 15.33 -20.37 22.48
C ARG A 441 15.11 -19.05 23.20
N ASN A 442 14.49 -19.12 24.38
CA ASN A 442 14.37 -17.97 25.28
C ASN A 442 15.68 -17.75 26.05
N ALA A 443 16.47 -16.76 25.65
CA ALA A 443 17.74 -16.44 26.31
C ALA A 443 17.55 -15.96 27.77
N LYS A 444 16.39 -15.40 28.14
CA LYS A 444 16.12 -14.89 29.50
C LYS A 444 15.97 -16.00 30.56
N LYS A 445 15.86 -17.28 30.17
CA LYS A 445 15.82 -18.40 31.12
C LYS A 445 17.20 -18.80 31.66
N MET A 446 18.31 -18.29 31.11
CA MET A 446 19.65 -18.65 31.57
C MET A 446 20.14 -17.86 32.79
N ASP A 447 19.58 -16.67 33.05
CA ASP A 447 20.00 -15.85 34.22
C ASP A 447 19.45 -16.35 35.56
N SER A 448 18.43 -17.21 35.56
CA SER A 448 17.91 -17.83 36.77
C SER A 448 18.57 -19.17 37.12
N LEU A 449 19.26 -19.81 36.17
CA LEU A 449 19.98 -21.07 36.40
C LEU A 449 21.49 -20.85 36.65
N SER A 450 22.07 -19.76 36.14
CA SER A 450 23.47 -19.40 36.42
C SER A 450 23.72 -18.89 37.85
N LYS A 451 22.66 -18.50 38.59
CA LYS A 451 22.74 -18.14 40.01
C LYS A 451 22.65 -19.33 40.98
N ILE A 452 22.22 -20.51 40.52
CA ILE A 452 22.07 -21.69 41.40
C ILE A 452 23.33 -22.59 41.36
N SER A 453 24.17 -22.48 40.32
CA SER A 453 25.41 -23.28 40.18
C SER A 453 26.67 -22.63 40.80
N ARG A 454 26.55 -21.53 41.55
CA ARG A 454 27.66 -20.91 42.30
C ARG A 454 27.49 -20.96 43.82
N MET A 455 26.57 -21.78 44.31
CA MET A 455 26.43 -22.14 45.73
C MET A 455 26.20 -23.65 45.85
N SER A 456 27.26 -24.42 45.64
CA SER A 456 27.46 -25.77 46.18
C SER A 456 28.92 -26.17 46.00
#